data_AF-A0A194W7Z7-F1
#
_entry.id   AF-A0A194W7Z7-F1
#
_cell.length_a   1.000
_cell.length_b   1.000
_cell.length_c   1.000
_cell.angle_alpha   90.00
_cell.angle_beta   90.00
_cell.angle_gamma   90.00
#
_symmetry.space_group_name_H-M   'P 1'
#
loop_
_entity.id
_entity.type
_entity.pdbx_description
1 polymer ?
#
loop_
_entity_poly.entity_id
_entity_poly.type
_entity_poly.pdbx_seq_one_letter_code
_entity_poly.pdbx_strand_id
1 'polypeptide(L)'
;MAPIQTEDASDSLYLGLLSSPEDYNTPNTGKYSYNPDAQGQGTWLVIIDTGYDWERFPEEFGRPNDPRPIVVWNVPEDIRNRELRVEEIEGGLHWPPNDERDRGDPFDGVPEGHGTQCAILAGGLQSGVARRAGLYLIKAGGAVLNQDGDVVEEDVCADSLVAALDHVLDKLRDGGLPRGKTVLVIDTLWNIKDMRKNVCRGEQGYTEWHDKIAHALDELDILGGVLVTVSAGNDGREKPPGHTDEYMPNILSARHGSPLVITGAVNNQGQLARLSSPGSGKVPITCYAVQLKWASNDVGGDRVGNRLKKWFSEEGMGSFQRVAKEHMLDPTSTWE
;
A
#
# COMPACT_ATOMS: atom_id res chain seq x y z
N MET A 1 -13.05 26.60 10.12
CA MET A 1 -12.99 25.28 9.47
C MET A 1 -13.94 25.32 8.29
N ALA A 2 -13.49 24.98 7.08
CA ALA A 2 -14.41 24.77 5.97
C ALA A 2 -15.43 23.67 6.35
N PRO A 3 -16.67 23.78 5.86
CA PRO A 3 -17.65 22.71 6.02
C PRO A 3 -17.16 21.42 5.35
N ILE A 4 -17.47 20.28 5.97
CA ILE A 4 -17.29 18.96 5.33
C ILE A 4 -18.07 18.96 4.02
N GLN A 5 -17.42 18.55 2.95
CA GLN A 5 -18.04 18.35 1.65
C GLN A 5 -18.36 16.88 1.46
N THR A 6 -19.38 16.61 0.65
CA THR A 6 -19.83 15.27 0.33
C THR A 6 -20.09 15.20 -1.17
N GLU A 7 -19.55 14.18 -1.82
CA GLU A 7 -19.77 13.90 -3.24
C GLU A 7 -20.25 12.47 -3.46
N ASP A 8 -20.89 12.24 -4.60
CA ASP A 8 -21.34 10.92 -5.02
C ASP A 8 -20.13 10.09 -5.47
N ALA A 9 -19.94 8.95 -4.82
CA ALA A 9 -18.91 7.96 -5.11
C ALA A 9 -19.52 6.63 -5.60
N SER A 10 -20.81 6.62 -5.97
CA SER A 10 -21.53 5.42 -6.40
C SER A 10 -21.36 5.08 -7.88
N ASP A 11 -21.13 6.07 -8.74
CA ASP A 11 -21.23 5.90 -10.21
C ASP A 11 -19.95 6.19 -11.01
N SER A 12 -18.86 6.69 -10.41
CA SER A 12 -17.77 7.28 -11.21
C SER A 12 -16.34 6.82 -10.94
N LEU A 13 -16.05 5.85 -10.08
CA LEU A 13 -14.75 5.16 -10.07
C LEU A 13 -14.89 3.77 -9.44
N TYR A 14 -14.25 2.77 -10.04
CA TYR A 14 -14.22 1.37 -9.60
C TYR A 14 -13.54 1.12 -8.23
N LEU A 15 -13.38 2.16 -7.42
CA LEU A 15 -12.60 2.17 -6.21
C LEU A 15 -13.35 2.97 -5.15
N GLY A 16 -14.47 2.39 -4.69
CA GLY A 16 -15.28 2.95 -3.63
C GLY A 16 -14.47 3.04 -2.35
N LEU A 17 -14.03 4.25 -2.01
CA LEU A 17 -13.51 4.59 -0.70
C LEU A 17 -14.55 4.24 0.34
N LEU A 18 -14.27 3.20 1.12
CA LEU A 18 -15.13 2.75 2.20
C LEU A 18 -14.99 3.72 3.37
N SER A 19 -15.67 4.86 3.27
CA SER A 19 -16.63 5.29 4.29
C SER A 19 -17.00 6.76 4.23
N SER A 20 -18.28 7.01 4.56
CA SER A 20 -18.71 8.27 5.18
C SER A 20 -18.85 8.03 6.69
N PRO A 21 -18.37 8.94 7.57
CA PRO A 21 -18.54 8.84 9.02
C PRO A 21 -19.99 9.07 9.50
N GLU A 22 -20.96 9.25 8.59
CA GLU A 22 -22.30 9.73 8.90
C GLU A 22 -23.32 8.63 9.25
N ASP A 23 -23.15 7.40 8.76
CA ASP A 23 -24.10 6.30 9.03
C ASP A 23 -23.39 4.99 9.39
N TYR A 24 -23.42 4.67 10.68
CA TYR A 24 -22.85 3.44 11.25
C TYR A 24 -23.54 2.15 10.75
N ASN A 25 -24.81 2.22 10.36
CA ASN A 25 -25.57 1.06 9.88
C ASN A 25 -25.45 0.89 8.37
N THR A 26 -24.97 1.92 7.67
CA THR A 26 -24.78 1.94 6.21
C THR A 26 -23.39 2.48 5.89
N PRO A 27 -22.31 1.73 6.19
CA PRO A 27 -20.93 2.22 6.09
C PRO A 27 -20.50 2.61 4.66
N ASN A 28 -21.27 2.18 3.66
CA ASN A 28 -21.09 2.53 2.26
C ASN A 28 -22.37 3.22 1.73
N THR A 29 -22.48 4.52 1.99
CA THR A 29 -23.61 5.33 1.54
C THR A 29 -23.50 5.71 0.05
N GLY A 30 -22.46 5.26 -0.65
CA GLY A 30 -22.10 5.77 -1.97
C GLY A 30 -21.69 7.25 -1.94
N LYS A 31 -21.33 7.78 -0.77
CA LYS A 31 -20.93 9.16 -0.58
C LYS A 31 -19.56 9.26 0.04
N TYR A 32 -18.70 10.08 -0.54
CA TYR A 32 -17.38 10.38 0.02
C TYR A 32 -17.43 11.73 0.73
N SER A 33 -17.29 11.72 2.07
CA SER A 33 -17.27 12.93 2.89
C SER A 33 -15.83 13.29 3.27
N TYR A 34 -15.39 14.52 2.97
CA TYR A 34 -14.02 14.97 3.23
C TYR A 34 -13.96 16.43 3.68
N ASN A 35 -12.86 16.78 4.37
CA ASN A 35 -12.53 18.16 4.64
C ASN A 35 -11.69 18.72 3.46
N PRO A 36 -12.23 19.66 2.66
CA PRO A 36 -11.54 20.19 1.47
C PRO A 36 -10.24 20.95 1.80
N ASP A 37 -10.12 21.47 3.03
CA ASP A 37 -8.93 22.18 3.48
C ASP A 37 -7.80 21.20 3.86
N ALA A 38 -8.14 19.96 4.24
CA ALA A 38 -7.19 18.97 4.72
C ALA A 38 -6.61 18.14 3.58
N GLN A 39 -7.38 17.22 2.98
CA GLN A 39 -7.01 16.34 1.83
C GLN A 39 -5.53 15.90 1.71
N GLY A 40 -4.83 15.64 2.83
CA GLY A 40 -3.40 15.28 2.83
C GLY A 40 -2.43 16.43 2.56
N GLN A 41 -2.86 17.69 2.62
CA GLN A 41 -1.99 18.85 2.43
C GLN A 41 -0.81 18.82 3.40
N GLY A 42 0.41 18.87 2.84
CA GLY A 42 1.65 18.84 3.62
C GLY A 42 2.14 17.45 3.99
N THR A 43 1.43 16.38 3.58
CA THR A 43 1.95 15.01 3.61
C THR A 43 2.52 14.60 2.26
N TRP A 44 3.35 13.56 2.27
CA TRP A 44 3.92 12.91 1.09
C TRP A 44 3.49 11.45 1.06
N LEU A 45 3.00 11.01 -0.08
CA LEU A 45 2.72 9.61 -0.36
C LEU A 45 3.84 9.08 -1.25
N VAL A 46 4.62 8.15 -0.71
CA VAL A 46 5.66 7.45 -1.46
C VAL A 46 5.07 6.12 -1.93
N ILE A 47 4.99 5.92 -3.24
CA ILE A 47 4.41 4.71 -3.85
C ILE A 47 5.56 3.90 -4.45
N ILE A 48 5.81 2.70 -3.92
CA ILE A 48 6.79 1.75 -4.46
C ILE A 48 6.03 0.64 -5.20
N ASP A 49 6.10 0.64 -6.52
CA ASP A 49 5.30 -0.26 -7.36
C ASP A 49 5.92 -0.46 -8.76
N THR A 50 5.15 -0.97 -9.72
CA THR A 50 5.55 -1.32 -11.09
C THR A 50 5.81 -0.11 -11.99
N GLY A 51 5.27 1.07 -11.68
CA GLY A 51 5.43 2.28 -12.47
C GLY A 51 4.27 3.26 -12.28
N TYR A 52 4.13 4.20 -13.22
CA TYR A 52 3.00 5.13 -13.29
C TYR A 52 2.81 5.65 -14.71
N ASP A 53 1.59 6.03 -15.08
CA ASP A 53 1.27 6.65 -16.37
C ASP A 53 0.55 8.00 -16.23
N TRP A 54 1.31 9.03 -15.89
CA TRP A 54 0.83 10.40 -15.80
C TRP A 54 0.47 11.04 -17.15
N GLU A 55 1.03 10.56 -18.27
CA GLU A 55 0.71 11.10 -19.61
C GLU A 55 -0.70 10.71 -20.02
N ARG A 56 -1.11 9.48 -19.66
CA ARG A 56 -2.43 8.95 -19.93
C ARG A 56 -3.49 9.45 -18.97
N PHE A 57 -3.14 9.71 -17.70
CA PHE A 57 -4.04 10.19 -16.66
C PHE A 57 -3.66 11.59 -16.14
N PRO A 58 -3.54 12.61 -17.02
CA PRO A 58 -3.07 13.93 -16.63
C PRO A 58 -4.02 14.64 -15.65
N GLU A 59 -5.29 14.27 -15.63
CA GLU A 59 -6.28 14.78 -14.68
C GLU A 59 -6.09 14.25 -13.26
N GLU A 60 -5.47 13.08 -13.08
CA GLU A 60 -5.20 12.50 -11.76
C GLU A 60 -3.83 12.91 -11.23
N PHE A 61 -2.81 12.88 -12.07
CA PHE A 61 -1.48 13.25 -11.65
C PHE A 61 -1.32 14.77 -11.61
N GLY A 62 -1.96 15.46 -12.54
CA GLY A 62 -1.77 16.88 -12.79
C GLY A 62 -0.78 17.11 -13.92
N ARG A 63 -0.75 18.34 -14.44
CA ARG A 63 0.20 18.79 -15.46
C ARG A 63 1.46 19.36 -14.80
N PRO A 64 2.59 19.47 -15.54
CA PRO A 64 3.71 20.30 -15.09
C PRO A 64 3.18 21.71 -14.77
N ASN A 65 3.38 22.17 -13.53
CA ASN A 65 2.87 23.41 -12.88
C ASN A 65 1.58 23.31 -12.06
N ASP A 66 1.03 22.11 -11.82
CA ASP A 66 -0.05 21.92 -10.84
C ASP A 66 0.42 22.18 -9.39
N PRO A 67 -0.51 22.53 -8.46
CA PRO A 67 -0.17 23.09 -7.15
C PRO A 67 0.44 22.10 -6.15
N ARG A 68 0.63 20.83 -6.54
CA ARG A 68 1.22 19.79 -5.70
C ARG A 68 2.52 19.27 -6.30
N PRO A 69 3.53 18.97 -5.47
CA PRO A 69 4.78 18.41 -5.96
C PRO A 69 4.60 16.93 -6.32
N ILE A 70 5.10 16.55 -7.49
CA ILE A 70 5.32 15.16 -7.90
C ILE A 70 6.82 14.98 -8.07
N VAL A 71 7.37 13.97 -7.42
CA VAL A 71 8.76 13.55 -7.57
C VAL A 71 8.75 12.11 -8.06
N VAL A 72 9.64 11.82 -8.98
CA VAL A 72 9.76 10.50 -9.57
C VAL A 72 11.17 9.97 -9.40
N TRP A 73 11.29 8.66 -9.20
CA TRP A 73 12.56 7.98 -9.20
C TRP A 73 12.40 6.55 -9.70
N ASN A 74 13.31 6.12 -10.58
CA ASN A 74 13.31 4.76 -11.10
C ASN A 74 14.47 4.00 -10.47
N VAL A 75 14.18 2.82 -9.92
CA VAL A 75 15.23 1.87 -9.57
C VAL A 75 16.01 1.54 -10.85
N PRO A 76 17.36 1.48 -10.79
CA PRO A 76 18.18 1.07 -11.92
C PRO A 76 17.69 -0.22 -12.58
N GLU A 77 17.75 -0.25 -13.91
CA GLU A 77 17.15 -1.32 -14.71
C GLU A 77 17.72 -2.71 -14.41
N ASP A 78 19.02 -2.75 -14.11
CA ASP A 78 19.79 -3.93 -13.73
C ASP A 78 19.43 -4.50 -12.35
N ILE A 79 18.69 -3.75 -11.53
CA ILE A 79 18.22 -4.18 -10.19
C ILE A 79 16.73 -4.59 -10.24
N ARG A 80 15.92 -3.95 -11.09
CA ARG A 80 14.47 -4.20 -11.22
C ARG A 80 14.10 -5.38 -12.09
N ASN A 81 15.00 -5.79 -12.97
CA ASN A 81 14.79 -6.89 -13.89
C ASN A 81 15.84 -7.97 -13.69
N ARG A 82 15.42 -9.24 -13.81
CA ARG A 82 16.39 -10.33 -14.04
C ARG A 82 17.02 -10.16 -15.43
N GLU A 83 18.16 -10.77 -15.69
CA GLU A 83 18.65 -10.86 -17.07
C GLU A 83 17.83 -11.92 -17.85
N LEU A 84 17.43 -11.61 -19.09
CA LEU A 84 16.81 -12.60 -19.98
C LEU A 84 17.89 -13.53 -20.52
N ARG A 85 17.59 -14.82 -20.59
CA ARG A 85 18.46 -15.80 -21.23
C ARG A 85 18.45 -15.62 -22.74
N VAL A 86 19.51 -16.06 -23.41
CA VAL A 86 19.64 -15.99 -24.86
C VAL A 86 18.45 -16.67 -25.55
N GLU A 87 18.02 -17.84 -25.06
CA GLU A 87 16.90 -18.57 -25.65
C GLU A 87 15.56 -17.85 -25.48
N GLU A 88 15.40 -17.06 -24.41
CA GLU A 88 14.21 -16.22 -24.17
C GLU A 88 14.16 -15.07 -25.18
N ILE A 89 15.31 -14.44 -25.43
CA ILE A 89 15.46 -13.36 -26.42
C ILE A 89 15.26 -13.90 -27.84
N GLU A 90 15.83 -15.07 -28.17
CA GLU A 90 15.62 -15.75 -29.45
C GLU A 90 14.18 -16.22 -29.62
N GLY A 91 13.51 -16.57 -28.52
CA GLY A 91 12.06 -16.77 -28.44
C GLY A 91 11.24 -15.49 -28.60
N GLY A 92 11.90 -14.33 -28.66
CA GLY A 92 11.34 -13.02 -28.94
C GLY A 92 10.86 -12.23 -27.72
N LEU A 93 11.28 -12.64 -26.51
CA LEU A 93 11.11 -11.81 -25.33
C LEU A 93 12.10 -10.64 -25.34
N HIS A 94 11.66 -9.48 -24.87
CA HIS A 94 12.53 -8.32 -24.76
C HIS A 94 12.09 -7.39 -23.62
N TRP A 95 13.04 -6.61 -23.12
CA TRP A 95 12.75 -5.52 -22.19
C TRP A 95 12.12 -4.34 -22.94
N PRO A 96 11.08 -3.69 -22.39
CA PRO A 96 10.63 -2.40 -22.89
C PRO A 96 11.75 -1.34 -22.71
N PRO A 97 11.65 -0.18 -23.36
CA PRO A 97 12.52 0.95 -23.07
C PRO A 97 12.54 1.27 -21.58
N ASN A 98 13.71 1.66 -21.06
CA ASN A 98 13.85 2.14 -19.70
C ASN A 98 13.15 3.50 -19.55
N ASP A 99 11.85 3.44 -19.23
CA ASP A 99 10.99 4.58 -19.01
C ASP A 99 10.22 4.45 -17.68
N GLU A 100 9.40 5.45 -17.41
CA GLU A 100 8.58 5.56 -16.20
C GLU A 100 7.28 4.77 -16.29
N ARG A 101 6.92 4.29 -17.49
CA ARG A 101 5.58 3.77 -17.77
C ARG A 101 5.31 2.51 -16.98
N ASP A 102 4.10 2.47 -16.46
CA ASP A 102 3.51 1.24 -15.97
C ASP A 102 3.05 0.41 -17.17
N ARG A 103 3.53 -0.82 -17.29
CA ARG A 103 3.34 -1.61 -18.52
C ARG A 103 2.32 -2.72 -18.34
N GLY A 104 2.11 -3.22 -17.12
CA GLY A 104 1.28 -4.39 -16.90
C GLY A 104 -0.22 -4.17 -17.06
N ASP A 105 -0.86 -5.27 -17.44
CA ASP A 105 -2.26 -5.55 -17.23
C ASP A 105 -2.40 -7.08 -17.04
N PRO A 106 -2.46 -7.58 -15.79
CA PRO A 106 -2.61 -9.02 -15.58
C PRO A 106 -4.07 -9.51 -15.67
N PHE A 107 -5.08 -8.64 -15.85
CA PHE A 107 -6.49 -9.07 -15.82
C PHE A 107 -7.38 -8.36 -16.85
N ASP A 108 -7.92 -9.15 -17.79
CA ASP A 108 -9.00 -8.75 -18.70
C ASP A 108 -10.06 -7.88 -18.00
N GLY A 109 -10.16 -6.62 -18.40
CA GLY A 109 -11.20 -5.69 -17.95
C GLY A 109 -10.78 -4.69 -16.86
N VAL A 110 -9.50 -4.62 -16.52
CA VAL A 110 -8.93 -3.57 -15.66
C VAL A 110 -8.18 -2.57 -16.55
N PRO A 111 -8.44 -1.25 -16.47
CA PRO A 111 -7.65 -0.28 -17.21
C PRO A 111 -6.23 -0.22 -16.62
N GLU A 112 -5.30 -0.98 -17.21
CA GLU A 112 -3.82 -0.92 -17.22
C GLU A 112 -3.10 -0.34 -15.97
N GLY A 113 -2.09 -1.08 -15.49
CA GLY A 113 -1.05 -0.65 -14.56
C GLY A 113 -1.39 -0.78 -13.07
N HIS A 114 -0.63 -1.60 -12.32
CA HIS A 114 -0.83 -1.77 -10.88
C HIS A 114 -0.39 -0.51 -10.10
N GLY A 115 0.85 -0.04 -10.33
CA GLY A 115 1.39 1.14 -9.68
C GLY A 115 0.66 2.44 -10.00
N THR A 116 0.17 2.59 -11.23
CA THR A 116 -0.64 3.73 -11.67
C THR A 116 -1.92 3.82 -10.85
N GLN A 117 -2.64 2.71 -10.68
CA GLN A 117 -3.87 2.66 -9.91
C GLN A 117 -3.62 2.94 -8.42
N CYS A 118 -2.58 2.34 -7.85
CA CYS A 118 -2.16 2.60 -6.47
C CYS A 118 -1.90 4.10 -6.23
N ALA A 119 -1.19 4.76 -7.15
CA ALA A 119 -0.89 6.17 -7.05
C ALA A 119 -2.12 7.08 -7.19
N ILE A 120 -3.00 6.78 -8.17
CA ILE A 120 -4.27 7.50 -8.38
C ILE A 120 -5.15 7.38 -7.13
N LEU A 121 -5.25 6.19 -6.55
CA LEU A 121 -6.08 5.97 -5.36
C LEU A 121 -5.57 6.69 -4.13
N ALA A 122 -4.26 6.61 -3.90
CA ALA A 122 -3.65 7.21 -2.74
C ALA A 122 -3.78 8.74 -2.79
N GLY A 123 -3.46 9.35 -3.94
CA GLY A 123 -3.35 10.80 -4.04
C GLY A 123 -3.66 11.41 -5.39
N GLY A 124 -4.36 10.75 -6.30
CA GLY A 124 -4.89 11.37 -7.52
C GLY A 124 -5.70 12.64 -7.21
N LEU A 125 -5.62 13.63 -8.10
CA LEU A 125 -6.26 14.94 -7.93
C LEU A 125 -7.78 14.87 -7.94
N GLN A 126 -8.37 13.91 -8.68
CA GLN A 126 -9.82 13.74 -8.75
C GLN A 126 -10.28 12.57 -7.88
N SER A 127 -9.60 11.43 -7.98
CA SER A 127 -10.07 10.18 -7.39
C SER A 127 -9.42 9.84 -6.06
N GLY A 128 -8.29 10.47 -5.75
CA GLY A 128 -7.48 10.09 -4.60
C GLY A 128 -8.11 10.45 -3.26
N VAL A 129 -7.67 9.74 -2.22
CA VAL A 129 -8.00 10.06 -0.81
C VAL A 129 -7.34 11.37 -0.38
N ALA A 130 -6.06 11.50 -0.69
CA ALA A 130 -5.22 12.61 -0.27
C ALA A 130 -4.86 13.49 -1.47
N ARG A 131 -5.90 14.09 -2.08
CA ARG A 131 -5.83 14.89 -3.32
C ARG A 131 -4.82 16.05 -3.30
N ARG A 132 -4.43 16.50 -2.10
CA ARG A 132 -3.50 17.63 -1.89
C ARG A 132 -2.15 17.20 -1.30
N ALA A 133 -1.89 15.89 -1.17
CA ALA A 133 -0.59 15.38 -0.80
C ALA A 133 0.42 15.48 -1.96
N GLY A 134 1.69 15.62 -1.62
CA GLY A 134 2.78 15.41 -2.56
C GLY A 134 2.90 13.92 -2.92
N LEU A 135 3.27 13.62 -4.16
CA LEU A 135 3.54 12.25 -4.59
C LEU A 135 5.04 12.05 -4.81
N TYR A 136 5.53 10.93 -4.30
CA TYR A 136 6.85 10.42 -4.63
C TYR A 136 6.65 9.03 -5.27
N LEU A 137 6.79 8.94 -6.57
CA LEU A 137 6.51 7.71 -7.32
C LEU A 137 7.82 6.99 -7.61
N ILE A 138 7.93 5.74 -7.13
CA ILE A 138 9.11 4.90 -7.29
C ILE A 138 8.77 3.72 -8.19
N LYS A 139 9.37 3.69 -9.38
CA LYS A 139 9.33 2.51 -10.26
C LYS A 139 10.33 1.48 -9.77
N ALA A 140 9.84 0.47 -9.07
CA ALA A 140 10.62 -0.64 -8.54
C ALA A 140 10.36 -1.96 -9.26
N GLY A 141 9.29 -2.05 -10.06
CA GLY A 141 9.03 -3.18 -10.94
C GLY A 141 9.52 -2.96 -12.37
N GLY A 142 9.67 -4.07 -13.08
CA GLY A 142 9.94 -4.05 -14.51
C GLY A 142 9.14 -5.14 -15.22
N ALA A 143 8.97 -4.94 -16.53
CA ALA A 143 8.12 -5.77 -17.38
C ALA A 143 8.94 -6.44 -18.48
N VAL A 144 8.54 -7.63 -18.91
CA VAL A 144 9.03 -8.32 -20.10
C VAL A 144 7.93 -8.32 -21.14
N LEU A 145 8.26 -7.96 -22.38
CA LEU A 145 7.34 -8.00 -23.51
C LEU A 145 7.58 -9.23 -24.40
N ASN A 146 6.52 -9.79 -24.97
CA ASN A 146 6.60 -10.78 -26.04
C ASN A 146 6.81 -10.11 -27.42
N GLN A 147 6.86 -10.91 -28.49
CA GLN A 147 7.04 -10.40 -29.87
C GLN A 147 5.93 -9.46 -30.35
N ASP A 148 4.72 -9.64 -29.82
CA ASP A 148 3.53 -8.86 -30.17
C ASP A 148 3.43 -7.55 -29.38
N GLY A 149 4.32 -7.36 -28.38
CA GLY A 149 4.36 -6.20 -27.50
C GLY A 149 3.51 -6.33 -26.24
N ASP A 150 2.97 -7.51 -25.96
CA ASP A 150 2.20 -7.77 -24.74
C ASP A 150 3.13 -8.05 -23.55
N VAL A 151 2.73 -7.61 -22.36
CA VAL A 151 3.43 -7.94 -21.11
C VAL A 151 3.20 -9.41 -20.76
N VAL A 152 4.31 -10.14 -20.55
CA VAL A 152 4.27 -11.55 -20.13
C VAL A 152 4.80 -11.78 -18.71
N GLU A 153 5.56 -10.83 -18.18
CA GLU A 153 6.09 -10.83 -16.82
C GLU A 153 6.11 -9.37 -16.38
N GLU A 154 5.53 -9.03 -15.23
CA GLU A 154 5.74 -7.77 -14.54
C GLU A 154 5.68 -8.02 -13.05
N ASP A 155 6.74 -7.64 -12.33
CA ASP A 155 6.79 -7.76 -10.88
C ASP A 155 7.79 -6.75 -10.31
N VAL A 156 7.64 -6.44 -9.04
CA VAL A 156 8.70 -5.81 -8.26
C VAL A 156 9.71 -6.90 -7.91
N CYS A 157 10.99 -6.67 -8.17
CA CYS A 157 12.02 -7.60 -7.71
C CYS A 157 12.37 -7.35 -6.24
N ALA A 158 12.71 -8.42 -5.51
CA ALA A 158 13.07 -8.33 -4.09
C ALA A 158 14.22 -7.33 -3.80
N ASP A 159 15.25 -7.29 -4.65
CA ASP A 159 16.36 -6.32 -4.50
C ASP A 159 15.95 -4.89 -4.84
N SER A 160 14.96 -4.71 -5.70
CA SER A 160 14.41 -3.39 -6.00
C SER A 160 13.64 -2.79 -4.85
N LEU A 161 12.93 -3.62 -4.07
CA LEU A 161 12.30 -3.14 -2.84
C LEU A 161 13.37 -2.66 -1.84
N VAL A 162 14.49 -3.39 -1.70
CA VAL A 162 15.60 -2.94 -0.84
C VAL A 162 16.16 -1.60 -1.33
N ALA A 163 16.49 -1.49 -2.62
CA ALA A 163 17.04 -0.26 -3.20
C ALA A 163 16.07 0.92 -3.05
N ALA A 164 14.77 0.69 -3.22
CA ALA A 164 13.74 1.70 -3.02
C ALA A 164 13.64 2.15 -1.56
N LEU A 165 13.70 1.23 -0.60
CA LEU A 165 13.70 1.57 0.82
C LEU A 165 14.96 2.35 1.22
N ASP A 166 16.14 1.95 0.74
CA ASP A 166 17.39 2.68 0.98
C ASP A 166 17.34 4.10 0.41
N HIS A 167 16.80 4.26 -0.80
CA HIS A 167 16.58 5.57 -1.40
C HIS A 167 15.62 6.45 -0.58
N VAL A 168 14.52 5.89 -0.09
CA VAL A 168 13.58 6.62 0.79
C VAL A 168 14.25 7.04 2.10
N LEU A 169 15.04 6.15 2.71
CA LEU A 169 15.81 6.47 3.92
C LEU A 169 16.79 7.62 3.68
N ASP A 170 17.49 7.61 2.56
CA ASP A 170 18.40 8.70 2.19
C ASP A 170 17.66 10.01 1.99
N LYS A 171 16.47 9.99 1.38
CA LYS A 171 15.61 11.18 1.26
C LYS A 171 15.08 11.70 2.60
N LEU A 172 14.83 10.82 3.57
CA LEU A 172 14.45 11.23 4.92
C LEU A 172 15.65 11.78 5.72
N ARG A 173 16.87 11.30 5.44
CA ARG A 173 18.11 11.75 6.07
C ARG A 173 18.57 13.10 5.52
N ASP A 174 18.50 13.30 4.21
CA ASP A 174 18.93 14.53 3.53
C ASP A 174 17.87 15.66 3.59
N GLY A 175 16.65 15.36 4.05
CA GLY A 175 15.56 16.31 4.18
C GLY A 175 14.70 16.48 2.93
N GLY A 176 14.94 15.68 1.88
CA GLY A 176 14.12 15.61 0.67
C GLY A 176 12.71 15.06 0.90
N LEU A 177 12.50 14.25 1.95
CA LEU A 177 11.19 13.82 2.43
C LEU A 177 10.98 14.28 3.89
N PRO A 178 9.82 14.85 4.23
CA PRO A 178 9.55 15.31 5.59
C PRO A 178 9.18 14.15 6.52
N ARG A 179 9.99 13.97 7.56
CA ARG A 179 9.69 13.10 8.71
C ARG A 179 8.40 13.56 9.39
N GLY A 180 7.62 12.63 9.95
CA GLY A 180 6.32 12.96 10.55
C GLY A 180 5.17 13.11 9.58
N LYS A 181 5.45 13.23 8.28
CA LYS A 181 4.46 13.56 7.24
C LYS A 181 4.57 12.68 5.99
N THR A 182 5.28 11.57 6.09
CA THR A 182 5.49 10.66 4.96
C THR A 182 4.71 9.37 5.18
N VAL A 183 3.98 8.93 4.17
CA VAL A 183 3.31 7.63 4.13
C VAL A 183 3.93 6.85 2.98
N LEU A 184 4.44 5.66 3.30
CA LEU A 184 5.02 4.74 2.33
C LEU A 184 4.01 3.65 2.02
N VAL A 185 3.68 3.48 0.75
CA VAL A 185 2.79 2.44 0.23
C VAL A 185 3.65 1.45 -0.54
N ILE A 186 3.66 0.20 -0.09
CA ILE A 186 4.38 -0.91 -0.71
C ILE A 186 3.33 -1.95 -1.09
N ASP A 187 2.96 -2.02 -2.36
CA ASP A 187 1.93 -2.96 -2.82
C ASP A 187 2.56 -4.14 -3.57
N THR A 188 3.50 -4.79 -2.90
CA THR A 188 4.17 -6.00 -3.40
C THR A 188 4.42 -6.95 -2.23
N LEU A 189 4.19 -8.24 -2.48
CA LEU A 189 4.27 -9.29 -1.48
C LEU A 189 4.76 -10.60 -2.09
N TRP A 190 5.58 -11.33 -1.34
CA TRP A 190 6.12 -12.61 -1.78
C TRP A 190 5.86 -13.68 -0.75
N ASN A 191 5.42 -14.85 -1.20
CA ASN A 191 5.26 -16.02 -0.35
C ASN A 191 6.61 -16.48 0.19
N ILE A 192 6.72 -16.56 1.52
CA ILE A 192 7.96 -16.91 2.22
C ILE A 192 8.47 -18.30 1.84
N LYS A 193 7.55 -19.27 1.68
CA LYS A 193 7.92 -20.66 1.34
C LYS A 193 8.52 -20.71 -0.05
N ASP A 194 7.97 -19.97 -1.01
CA ASP A 194 8.45 -19.97 -2.38
C ASP A 194 9.80 -19.27 -2.50
N MET A 195 9.98 -18.14 -1.81
CA MET A 195 11.29 -17.48 -1.80
C MET A 195 12.39 -18.35 -1.16
N ARG A 196 12.10 -19.06 -0.07
CA ARG A 196 13.07 -19.97 0.58
C ARG A 196 13.45 -21.15 -0.31
N LYS A 197 12.52 -21.59 -1.17
CA LYS A 197 12.74 -22.68 -2.14
C LYS A 197 13.34 -22.19 -3.46
N ASN A 198 13.40 -20.88 -3.69
CA ASN A 198 13.91 -20.32 -4.93
C ASN A 198 15.36 -20.77 -5.16
N VAL A 199 15.60 -21.40 -6.31
CA VAL A 199 16.88 -22.01 -6.69
C VAL A 199 18.03 -20.97 -6.71
N CYS A 200 17.71 -19.70 -6.97
CA CYS A 200 18.70 -18.62 -7.07
C CYS A 200 19.11 -18.03 -5.70
N ARG A 201 18.26 -18.11 -4.67
CA ARG A 201 18.51 -17.48 -3.35
C ARG A 201 18.61 -18.47 -2.20
N GLY A 202 17.74 -19.46 -2.16
CA GLY A 202 17.59 -20.40 -1.05
C GLY A 202 17.31 -19.71 0.30
N GLU A 203 17.46 -20.47 1.39
CA GLU A 203 17.25 -19.99 2.75
C GLU A 203 18.21 -18.84 3.14
N GLN A 204 19.46 -18.89 2.67
CA GLN A 204 20.45 -17.85 2.97
C GLN A 204 20.07 -16.52 2.31
N GLY A 205 19.75 -16.53 1.01
CA GLY A 205 19.32 -15.32 0.31
C GLY A 205 17.97 -14.79 0.83
N TYR A 206 17.06 -15.66 1.26
CA TYR A 206 15.86 -15.26 2.00
C TYR A 206 16.24 -14.48 3.27
N THR A 207 17.15 -15.03 4.08
CA THR A 207 17.54 -14.45 5.37
C THR A 207 18.22 -13.10 5.20
N GLU A 208 19.17 -12.99 4.26
CA GLU A 208 19.85 -11.73 3.95
C GLU A 208 18.86 -10.66 3.48
N TRP A 209 17.91 -11.02 2.62
CA TRP A 209 16.88 -10.09 2.17
C TRP A 209 15.93 -9.68 3.29
N HIS A 210 15.45 -10.65 4.07
CA HIS A 210 14.62 -10.41 5.25
C HIS A 210 15.28 -9.40 6.19
N ASP A 211 16.56 -9.60 6.50
CA ASP A 211 17.29 -8.74 7.44
C ASP A 211 17.49 -7.32 6.91
N LYS A 212 17.69 -7.16 5.59
CA LYS A 212 17.76 -5.83 4.95
C LYS A 212 16.43 -5.09 5.04
N ILE A 213 15.31 -5.73 4.69
CA ILE A 213 13.99 -5.12 4.81
C ILE A 213 13.67 -4.82 6.27
N ALA A 214 13.97 -5.76 7.17
CA ALA A 214 13.78 -5.59 8.60
C ALA A 214 14.56 -4.38 9.15
N HIS A 215 15.82 -4.24 8.78
CA HIS A 215 16.67 -3.11 9.16
C HIS A 215 16.15 -1.79 8.59
N ALA A 216 15.73 -1.77 7.32
CA ALA A 216 15.18 -0.58 6.71
C ALA A 216 13.89 -0.10 7.41
N LEU A 217 13.01 -1.01 7.80
CA LEU A 217 11.81 -0.69 8.58
C LEU A 217 12.13 -0.15 9.98
N ASP A 218 13.16 -0.68 10.64
CA ASP A 218 13.61 -0.15 11.94
C ASP A 218 14.15 1.27 11.79
N GLU A 219 14.93 1.53 10.74
CA GLU A 219 15.45 2.87 10.44
C GLU A 219 14.32 3.86 10.10
N LEU A 220 13.29 3.43 9.36
CA LEU A 220 12.10 4.24 9.09
C LEU A 220 11.36 4.61 10.39
N ASP A 221 11.25 3.68 11.33
CA ASP A 221 10.66 3.96 12.65
C ASP A 221 11.52 4.91 13.48
N ILE A 222 12.84 4.71 13.50
CA ILE A 222 13.81 5.55 14.25
C ILE A 222 13.84 6.99 13.72
N LEU A 223 13.90 7.17 12.40
CA LEU A 223 13.86 8.49 11.78
C LEU A 223 12.53 9.20 12.07
N GLY A 224 11.49 8.42 12.35
CA GLY A 224 10.26 8.89 12.94
C GLY A 224 9.25 9.36 11.90
N GLY A 225 8.00 8.97 12.14
CA GLY A 225 6.87 9.58 11.48
C GLY A 225 6.69 9.20 10.01
N VAL A 226 7.07 7.96 9.69
CA VAL A 226 6.70 7.28 8.45
C VAL A 226 5.69 6.20 8.80
N LEU A 227 4.52 6.23 8.16
CA LEU A 227 3.60 5.08 8.18
C LEU A 227 3.89 4.23 6.96
N VAL A 228 4.14 2.94 7.14
CA VAL A 228 4.35 2.02 6.02
C VAL A 228 3.11 1.14 5.90
N THR A 229 2.47 1.10 4.74
CA THR A 229 1.33 0.23 4.48
C THR A 229 1.65 -0.78 3.39
N VAL A 230 1.17 -2.00 3.59
CA VAL A 230 1.33 -3.15 2.71
C VAL A 230 -0.01 -3.85 2.54
N SER A 231 -0.27 -4.44 1.36
CA SER A 231 -1.49 -5.22 1.15
C SER A 231 -1.41 -6.57 1.85
N ALA A 232 -2.56 -7.11 2.26
CA ALA A 232 -2.64 -8.36 3.00
C ALA A 232 -2.28 -9.61 2.17
N GLY A 233 -2.39 -9.54 0.84
CA GLY A 233 -2.37 -10.68 -0.07
C GLY A 233 -3.76 -11.08 -0.56
N ASN A 234 -3.79 -11.89 -1.62
CA ASN A 234 -5.01 -12.25 -2.36
C ASN A 234 -5.35 -13.75 -2.31
N ASP A 235 -4.79 -14.48 -1.34
CA ASP A 235 -4.89 -15.95 -1.25
C ASP A 235 -5.97 -16.40 -0.25
N GLY A 236 -6.90 -15.52 0.12
CA GLY A 236 -8.03 -15.82 1.01
C GLY A 236 -9.00 -16.88 0.46
N ARG A 237 -8.97 -17.16 -0.85
CA ARG A 237 -9.79 -18.19 -1.51
C ARG A 237 -9.14 -19.58 -1.53
N GLU A 238 -7.88 -19.69 -1.16
CA GLU A 238 -7.17 -20.96 -1.14
C GLU A 238 -7.77 -21.93 -0.11
N LYS A 239 -7.39 -23.22 -0.23
CA LYS A 239 -7.85 -24.28 0.68
C LYS A 239 -6.64 -25.07 1.21
N PRO A 240 -6.19 -24.80 2.46
CA PRO A 240 -6.67 -23.76 3.38
C PRO A 240 -6.37 -22.33 2.90
N PRO A 241 -7.04 -21.28 3.42
CA PRO A 241 -6.75 -19.90 3.05
C PRO A 241 -5.31 -19.52 3.37
N GLY A 242 -4.64 -18.79 2.46
CA GLY A 242 -3.30 -18.25 2.70
C GLY A 242 -3.36 -17.07 3.66
N HIS A 243 -2.64 -17.15 4.78
CA HIS A 243 -2.64 -16.10 5.81
C HIS A 243 -1.61 -15.02 5.52
N THR A 244 -1.90 -13.77 5.93
CA THR A 244 -0.99 -12.64 5.67
C THR A 244 0.43 -12.82 6.24
N ASP A 245 0.62 -13.66 7.25
CA ASP A 245 1.93 -13.92 7.86
C ASP A 245 2.76 -14.94 7.07
N GLU A 246 2.22 -15.50 6.00
CA GLU A 246 2.95 -16.31 5.02
C GLU A 246 3.72 -15.46 3.99
N TYR A 247 3.53 -14.14 4.01
CA TYR A 247 4.15 -13.22 3.05
C TYR A 247 5.15 -12.28 3.69
N MET A 248 6.15 -11.91 2.90
CA MET A 248 6.99 -10.75 3.15
C MET A 248 6.51 -9.57 2.31
N PRO A 249 6.60 -8.32 2.81
CA PRO A 249 7.15 -7.94 4.12
C PRO A 249 6.17 -8.13 5.30
N ASN A 250 4.94 -8.62 5.08
CA ASN A 250 3.86 -8.65 6.08
C ASN A 250 4.24 -9.32 7.41
N ILE A 251 4.99 -10.43 7.39
CA ILE A 251 5.47 -11.12 8.61
C ILE A 251 6.27 -10.19 9.54
N LEU A 252 6.91 -9.13 9.01
CA LEU A 252 7.69 -8.17 9.81
C LEU A 252 6.80 -7.24 10.66
N SER A 253 5.48 -7.22 10.43
CA SER A 253 4.53 -6.48 11.29
C SER A 253 4.38 -7.09 12.69
N ALA A 254 4.69 -8.38 12.87
CA ALA A 254 4.70 -9.02 14.19
C ALA A 254 5.84 -8.54 15.10
N ARG A 255 6.84 -7.83 14.55
CA ARG A 255 7.99 -7.32 15.30
C ARG A 255 7.57 -6.14 16.18
N HIS A 256 8.15 -6.06 17.38
CA HIS A 256 7.96 -4.90 18.24
C HIS A 256 8.51 -3.63 17.55
N GLY A 257 7.75 -2.54 17.56
CA GLY A 257 8.16 -1.28 16.93
C GLY A 257 7.97 -1.21 15.41
N SER A 258 7.50 -2.28 14.75
CA SER A 258 7.29 -2.26 13.30
C SER A 258 6.39 -1.08 12.86
N PRO A 259 6.77 -0.31 11.82
CA PRO A 259 5.94 0.76 11.27
C PRO A 259 4.89 0.25 10.26
N LEU A 260 4.84 -1.06 10.02
CA LEU A 260 3.95 -1.68 9.04
C LEU A 260 2.49 -1.71 9.50
N VAL A 261 1.61 -1.36 8.57
CA VAL A 261 0.16 -1.54 8.63
C VAL A 261 -0.25 -2.42 7.45
N ILE A 262 -0.74 -3.62 7.77
CA ILE A 262 -1.29 -4.52 6.76
C ILE A 262 -2.73 -4.11 6.47
N THR A 263 -3.03 -3.87 5.19
CA THR A 263 -4.32 -3.43 4.69
C THR A 263 -5.00 -4.57 3.93
N GLY A 264 -6.17 -5.00 4.43
CA GLY A 264 -7.01 -6.02 3.77
C GLY A 264 -8.07 -5.41 2.86
N ALA A 265 -8.46 -6.14 1.83
CA ALA A 265 -9.53 -5.74 0.93
C ALA A 265 -10.91 -6.13 1.49
N VAL A 266 -11.90 -5.27 1.28
CA VAL A 266 -13.28 -5.41 1.75
C VAL A 266 -14.23 -5.12 0.60
N ASN A 267 -15.38 -5.79 0.56
CA ASN A 267 -16.40 -5.55 -0.45
C ASN A 267 -17.25 -4.31 -0.12
N ASN A 268 -18.18 -3.97 -1.02
CA ASN A 268 -19.10 -2.85 -0.84
C ASN A 268 -20.07 -2.99 0.35
N GLN A 269 -20.11 -4.15 1.02
CA GLN A 269 -20.86 -4.41 2.25
C GLN A 269 -19.99 -4.28 3.51
N GLY A 270 -18.71 -3.87 3.37
CA GLY A 270 -17.75 -3.79 4.48
C GLY A 270 -17.29 -5.16 4.99
N GLN A 271 -17.57 -6.24 4.27
CA GLN A 271 -17.11 -7.58 4.61
C GLN A 271 -15.74 -7.83 3.99
N LEU A 272 -14.88 -8.60 4.66
CA LEU A 272 -13.60 -9.02 4.10
C LEU A 272 -13.84 -9.65 2.72
N ALA A 273 -13.15 -9.11 1.70
CA ALA A 273 -13.24 -9.64 0.35
C ALA A 273 -12.75 -11.09 0.37
N ARG A 274 -13.43 -11.98 -0.36
CA ARG A 274 -13.07 -13.42 -0.38
C ARG A 274 -11.62 -13.68 -0.78
N LEU A 275 -11.06 -12.79 -1.61
CA LEU A 275 -9.66 -12.86 -2.02
C LEU A 275 -8.69 -12.36 -0.94
N SER A 276 -9.09 -11.42 -0.08
CA SER A 276 -8.17 -10.85 0.90
C SER A 276 -7.67 -11.94 1.85
N SER A 277 -6.36 -12.13 1.89
CA SER A 277 -5.72 -13.04 2.86
C SER A 277 -6.09 -12.59 4.28
N PRO A 278 -6.54 -13.50 5.16
CA PRO A 278 -6.91 -13.16 6.52
C PRO A 278 -5.67 -13.02 7.43
N GLY A 279 -5.86 -12.31 8.54
CA GLY A 279 -4.86 -12.19 9.60
C GLY A 279 -4.67 -13.50 10.34
N SER A 280 -3.56 -13.62 11.05
CA SER A 280 -3.38 -14.64 12.08
C SER A 280 -3.43 -13.98 13.46
N GLY A 281 -3.68 -14.72 14.53
CA GLY A 281 -3.72 -14.14 15.88
C GLY A 281 -2.42 -13.43 16.32
N LYS A 282 -1.31 -13.64 15.59
CA LYS A 282 0.00 -12.99 15.82
C LYS A 282 0.27 -11.81 14.88
N VAL A 283 -0.37 -11.78 13.72
CA VAL A 283 -0.25 -10.73 12.70
C VAL A 283 -1.65 -10.24 12.35
N PRO A 284 -2.13 -9.17 13.02
CA PRO A 284 -3.45 -8.63 12.75
C PRO A 284 -3.45 -7.89 11.41
N ILE A 285 -4.58 -7.97 10.70
CA ILE A 285 -4.85 -7.12 9.54
C ILE A 285 -5.69 -5.94 10.00
N THR A 286 -5.36 -4.75 9.50
CA THR A 286 -6.21 -3.58 9.65
C THR A 286 -7.12 -3.49 8.42
N CYS A 287 -8.39 -3.80 8.59
CA CYS A 287 -9.40 -3.57 7.56
C CYS A 287 -10.01 -2.19 7.78
N TYR A 288 -9.79 -1.26 6.85
CA TYR A 288 -10.50 0.02 6.83
C TYR A 288 -11.80 -0.11 6.03
N ALA A 289 -12.77 -0.82 6.59
CA ALA A 289 -14.18 -0.43 6.42
C ALA A 289 -14.50 0.46 7.61
N VAL A 290 -15.42 1.43 7.53
CA VAL A 290 -15.85 2.13 8.77
C VAL A 290 -16.47 1.14 9.74
N GLN A 291 -15.60 0.66 10.62
CA GLN A 291 -15.78 -0.07 11.86
C GLN A 291 -14.39 -0.55 12.31
N LEU A 292 -13.73 0.20 13.20
CA LEU A 292 -12.84 -0.45 14.16
C LEU A 292 -13.48 -0.38 15.54
N LYS A 293 -14.12 -1.48 15.94
CA LYS A 293 -14.20 -1.87 17.35
C LYS A 293 -12.84 -2.42 17.73
N TRP A 294 -12.03 -1.64 18.45
CA TRP A 294 -10.74 -2.10 18.97
C TRP A 294 -10.97 -3.11 20.10
N ALA A 295 -10.28 -4.26 20.05
CA ALA A 295 -10.25 -5.19 21.17
C ALA A 295 -9.49 -4.58 22.35
N SER A 296 -10.01 -4.71 23.56
CA SER A 296 -9.39 -4.23 24.81
C SER A 296 -8.03 -4.87 25.13
N ASN A 297 -7.60 -5.83 24.33
CA ASN A 297 -6.43 -6.66 24.57
C ASN A 297 -5.16 -6.15 23.86
N ASP A 298 -5.19 -4.99 23.19
CA ASP A 298 -4.00 -4.24 22.76
C ASP A 298 -3.29 -3.58 23.97
N VAL A 299 -2.98 -4.40 24.98
CA VAL A 299 -2.39 -4.01 26.29
C VAL A 299 -0.88 -3.79 26.18
N GLY A 300 -0.28 -4.02 25.00
CA GLY A 300 1.11 -3.63 24.71
C GLY A 300 1.16 -2.19 24.20
N GLY A 301 1.46 -1.25 25.10
CA GLY A 301 1.33 0.20 24.91
C GLY A 301 2.11 0.89 23.77
N ASP A 302 2.74 0.19 22.84
CA ASP A 302 3.65 0.75 21.81
C ASP A 302 3.23 0.51 20.35
N ARG A 303 1.99 0.09 20.07
CA ARG A 303 1.55 -0.22 18.69
C ARG A 303 1.12 1.01 17.90
N VAL A 304 1.16 0.89 16.56
CA VAL A 304 0.78 1.90 15.54
C VAL A 304 -0.52 2.64 15.90
N GLY A 305 -1.50 1.98 16.51
CA GLY A 305 -2.73 2.62 17.01
C GLY A 305 -2.51 3.78 17.99
N ASN A 306 -1.51 3.71 18.88
CA ASN A 306 -1.14 4.82 19.77
C ASN A 306 -0.37 5.94 19.04
N ARG A 307 0.41 5.61 18.01
CA ARG A 307 1.07 6.61 17.13
C ARG A 307 0.05 7.36 16.29
N LEU A 308 -0.90 6.66 15.67
CA LEU A 308 -2.06 7.23 14.99
C LEU A 308 -2.88 8.09 15.95
N LYS A 309 -3.19 7.58 17.16
CA LYS A 309 -3.91 8.33 18.19
C LYS A 309 -3.17 9.61 18.57
N LYS A 310 -1.84 9.56 18.72
CA LYS A 310 -1.01 10.74 19.01
C LYS A 310 -1.09 11.76 17.86
N TRP A 311 -0.87 11.32 16.61
CA TRP A 311 -1.02 12.16 15.42
C TRP A 311 -2.37 12.87 15.34
N PHE A 312 -3.46 12.15 15.55
CA PHE A 312 -4.80 12.75 15.50
C PHE A 312 -5.17 13.58 16.75
N SER A 313 -4.56 13.30 17.92
CA SER A 313 -4.83 14.01 19.17
C SER A 313 -4.06 15.33 19.33
N GLU A 314 -2.86 15.44 18.76
CA GLU A 314 -2.01 16.64 18.86
C GLU A 314 -2.46 17.75 17.88
N GLU A 315 -3.14 17.40 16.78
CA GLU A 315 -3.62 18.35 15.76
C GLU A 315 -5.06 18.85 16.00
N GLY A 316 -5.75 18.42 17.06
CA GLY A 316 -7.10 18.89 17.40
C GLY A 316 -8.19 18.53 16.37
N MET A 317 -7.95 17.54 15.50
CA MET A 317 -8.82 17.18 14.37
C MET A 317 -9.80 16.02 14.64
N GLY A 318 -9.90 15.52 15.87
CA GLY A 318 -10.93 14.54 16.25
C GLY A 318 -10.83 14.07 17.70
N SER A 319 -11.97 13.75 18.31
CA SER A 319 -12.03 13.11 19.63
C SER A 319 -12.11 11.58 19.48
N PHE A 320 -11.14 10.85 20.01
CA PHE A 320 -11.28 9.40 20.21
C PHE A 320 -12.17 9.14 21.43
N GLN A 321 -13.36 8.58 21.22
CA GLN A 321 -14.17 8.08 22.33
C GLN A 321 -13.81 6.63 22.66
N ARG A 322 -13.46 6.39 23.92
CA ARG A 322 -13.28 5.05 24.48
C ARG A 322 -14.69 4.49 24.74
N VAL A 323 -15.05 3.39 24.09
CA VAL A 323 -16.35 2.75 24.28
C VAL A 323 -16.31 1.87 25.54
N ALA A 324 -17.36 1.94 26.36
CA ALA A 324 -17.49 1.13 27.57
C ALA A 324 -17.62 -0.37 27.22
N LYS A 325 -17.09 -1.23 28.09
CA LYS A 325 -16.96 -2.67 27.87
C LYS A 325 -18.30 -3.36 27.55
N GLU A 326 -19.39 -2.85 28.14
CA GLU A 326 -20.77 -3.30 27.87
C GLU A 326 -21.27 -3.09 26.43
N HIS A 327 -20.60 -2.29 25.59
CA HIS A 327 -20.97 -2.08 24.17
C HIS A 327 -20.07 -2.83 23.17
N MET A 328 -19.10 -3.60 23.67
CA MET A 328 -18.26 -4.47 22.84
C MET A 328 -18.99 -5.79 22.59
N LEU A 329 -18.99 -6.27 21.34
CA LEU A 329 -19.52 -7.60 21.03
C LEU A 329 -18.57 -8.65 21.59
N ASP A 330 -19.11 -9.63 22.31
CA ASP A 330 -18.37 -10.78 22.79
C ASP A 330 -17.98 -11.63 21.55
N PRO A 331 -16.68 -11.81 21.26
CA PRO A 331 -16.23 -12.57 20.10
C PRO A 331 -16.58 -14.07 20.20
N THR A 332 -17.12 -14.53 21.33
CA THR A 332 -17.64 -15.89 21.51
C THR A 332 -19.16 -16.01 21.38
N SER A 333 -19.91 -14.91 21.26
CA SER A 333 -21.36 -14.97 21.09
C SER A 333 -21.77 -14.96 19.61
N THR A 334 -22.18 -16.14 19.16
CA THR A 334 -23.13 -16.44 18.07
C THR A 334 -22.67 -16.24 16.63
N TRP A 335 -22.10 -17.31 16.07
CA TRP A 335 -22.55 -17.87 14.80
C TRP A 335 -23.75 -18.78 15.10
N GLU A 336 -24.96 -18.32 14.77
CA GLU A 336 -26.12 -19.18 14.46
C GLU A 336 -26.70 -18.75 13.12
#